data_AF-A0AAW8YI25-F1
#
_entry.id   AF-A0AAW8YI25-F1
#
_cell.length_a   1.000
_cell.length_b   1.000
_cell.length_c   1.000
_cell.angle_alpha   90.00
_cell.angle_beta   90.00
_cell.angle_gamma   90.00
#
_symmetry.space_group_name_H-M   'P 1'
#
loop_
_entity.id
_entity.type
_entity.pdbx_description
1 polymer ?
#
loop_
_entity_poly.entity_id
_entity_poly.type
_entity_poly.pdbx_seq_one_letter_code
_entity_poly.pdbx_strand_id
1 'polypeptide(L)'
;MNKIAAVVKYDLSNYLRLVLIAYAWIIGLMLGVPTIIHVIGKGFTGTAETIGAQLTTLSFGAIFVNLVLIFYCGFLTYERFAFLIQNGVSRRTGWIAKLISLLVLAGVAIIYGLLANMLSLMGDQSKNVSLYWSLYGHFYKNGVLNILSMILTNLIFLLLVAAGGMMLGALFALLNRRQQRAILVGIPLVLIVIFTIIGRMVSEKVITWERIDNFIRFVMGDTGPMGHLNPVVPSIIMLVLMLACLAISRWLNVRLRLKRGE
;
A
#
# COMPACT_ATOMS: atom_id res chain seq x y z
N MET A 1 32.08 8.13 -2.84
CA MET A 1 30.62 7.93 -3.02
C MET A 1 29.93 8.06 -1.67
N ASN A 2 28.86 8.86 -1.59
CA ASN A 2 28.10 9.03 -0.35
C ASN A 2 27.43 7.68 0.04
N LYS A 3 27.68 7.17 1.25
CA LYS A 3 27.19 5.83 1.67
C LYS A 3 25.67 5.66 1.51
N ILE A 4 24.92 6.76 1.63
CA ILE A 4 23.46 6.78 1.40
C ILE A 4 23.11 6.38 -0.03
N ALA A 5 23.77 6.97 -1.03
CA ALA A 5 23.46 6.74 -2.44
C ALA A 5 23.74 5.28 -2.87
N ALA A 6 24.81 4.68 -2.33
CA ALA A 6 25.13 3.28 -2.58
C ALA A 6 24.03 2.34 -2.03
N VAL A 7 23.55 2.61 -0.81
CA VAL A 7 22.46 1.85 -0.19
C VAL A 7 21.14 2.04 -0.94
N VAL A 8 20.82 3.27 -1.36
CA VAL A 8 19.61 3.55 -2.15
C VAL A 8 19.65 2.79 -3.47
N LYS A 9 20.79 2.78 -4.18
CA LYS A 9 20.95 2.02 -5.42
C LYS A 9 20.74 0.52 -5.20
N TYR A 10 21.31 -0.03 -4.13
CA TYR A 10 21.12 -1.43 -3.75
C TYR A 10 19.65 -1.75 -3.46
N ASP A 11 18.99 -0.94 -2.64
CA ASP A 11 17.58 -1.12 -2.29
C ASP A 11 16.67 -1.05 -3.52
N LEU A 12 16.87 -0.05 -4.38
CA LEU A 12 16.08 0.12 -5.60
C LEU A 12 16.27 -1.05 -6.57
N SER A 13 17.48 -1.57 -6.71
CA SER A 13 17.72 -2.77 -7.54
C SER A 13 16.98 -3.99 -7.00
N ASN A 14 16.98 -4.17 -5.68
CA ASN A 14 16.24 -5.27 -5.04
C ASN A 14 14.72 -5.08 -5.16
N TYR A 15 14.22 -3.87 -4.93
CA TYR A 15 12.80 -3.54 -5.08
C TYR A 15 12.33 -3.73 -6.52
N LEU A 16 13.11 -3.29 -7.51
CA LEU A 16 12.81 -3.50 -8.92
C LEU A 16 12.69 -5.00 -9.25
N ARG A 17 13.61 -5.82 -8.74
CA ARG A 17 13.55 -7.28 -8.94
C ARG A 17 12.27 -7.87 -8.34
N LEU A 18 11.92 -7.48 -7.12
CA LEU A 18 10.68 -7.94 -6.46
C LEU A 18 9.43 -7.51 -7.22
N VAL A 19 9.40 -6.26 -7.69
CA VAL A 19 8.33 -5.70 -8.51
C VAL A 19 8.19 -6.51 -9.80
N LEU A 20 9.27 -6.72 -10.55
CA LEU A 20 9.24 -7.49 -11.80
C LEU A 20 8.76 -8.92 -11.61
N ILE A 21 9.22 -9.60 -10.55
CA ILE A 21 8.76 -10.97 -10.22
C ILE A 21 7.26 -10.97 -9.92
N ALA A 22 6.78 -10.01 -9.11
CA ALA A 22 5.37 -9.91 -8.78
C ALA A 22 4.49 -9.63 -10.00
N TYR A 23 4.91 -8.70 -10.87
CA TYR A 23 4.19 -8.43 -12.12
C TYR A 23 4.21 -9.64 -13.07
N ALA A 24 5.31 -10.39 -13.14
CA ALA A 24 5.37 -11.63 -13.92
C ALA A 24 4.37 -12.68 -13.41
N TRP A 25 4.25 -12.83 -12.08
CA TRP A 25 3.25 -13.71 -11.46
C TRP A 25 1.82 -13.26 -11.74
N ILE A 26 1.54 -11.96 -11.64
CA ILE A 26 0.21 -11.42 -11.94
C ILE A 26 -0.16 -11.70 -13.40
N ILE A 27 0.71 -11.37 -14.34
CA ILE A 27 0.45 -11.60 -15.76
C ILE A 27 0.25 -13.11 -16.00
N GLY A 28 1.09 -13.97 -15.43
CA GLY A 28 0.93 -15.42 -15.53
C GLY A 28 -0.38 -15.94 -14.97
N LEU A 29 -0.81 -15.45 -13.80
CA LEU A 29 -2.02 -15.96 -13.12
C LEU A 29 -3.32 -15.34 -13.67
N MET A 30 -3.34 -14.05 -13.96
CA MET A 30 -4.55 -13.34 -14.39
C MET A 30 -4.75 -13.40 -15.91
N LEU A 31 -3.68 -13.47 -16.69
CA LEU A 31 -3.77 -13.61 -18.14
C LEU A 31 -3.53 -15.06 -18.57
N GLY A 32 -2.47 -15.70 -18.07
CA GLY A 32 -2.13 -17.07 -18.46
C GLY A 32 -3.17 -18.11 -18.05
N VAL A 33 -3.58 -18.16 -16.78
CA VAL A 33 -4.52 -19.22 -16.32
C VAL A 33 -5.89 -19.13 -17.01
N PRO A 34 -6.57 -17.97 -17.09
CA PRO A 34 -7.86 -17.90 -17.75
C PRO A 34 -7.79 -18.15 -19.26
N THR A 35 -6.70 -17.74 -19.93
CA THR A 35 -6.53 -18.02 -21.36
C THR A 35 -6.30 -19.51 -21.62
N ILE A 36 -5.50 -20.19 -20.80
CA ILE A 36 -5.31 -21.65 -20.87
C ILE A 36 -6.65 -22.37 -20.67
N ILE A 37 -7.42 -21.99 -19.64
CA ILE A 37 -8.74 -22.58 -19.36
C ILE A 37 -9.69 -22.35 -20.56
N HIS A 38 -9.69 -21.15 -21.13
CA HIS A 38 -10.52 -20.83 -22.29
C HIS A 38 -10.14 -21.69 -23.51
N VAL A 39 -8.83 -21.81 -23.81
CA VAL A 39 -8.35 -22.60 -24.95
C VAL A 39 -8.72 -24.07 -24.79
N ILE A 40 -8.63 -24.62 -23.57
CA ILE A 40 -9.04 -26.00 -23.28
C ILE A 40 -10.56 -26.18 -23.45
N GLY A 41 -11.38 -25.24 -22.98
CA GLY A 41 -12.83 -25.38 -22.95
C GLY A 41 -13.56 -25.03 -24.26
N LYS A 42 -13.05 -24.05 -25.02
CA LYS A 42 -13.72 -23.50 -26.22
C LYS A 42 -12.81 -23.42 -27.45
N GLY A 43 -11.58 -23.96 -27.38
CA GLY A 43 -10.59 -23.83 -28.44
C GLY A 43 -10.12 -22.39 -28.64
N PHE A 44 -9.63 -22.07 -29.84
CA PHE A 44 -9.10 -20.73 -30.15
C PHE A 44 -10.15 -19.66 -30.45
N THR A 45 -11.43 -20.04 -30.56
CA THR A 45 -12.53 -19.10 -30.84
C THR A 45 -12.72 -18.13 -29.66
N GLY A 46 -12.76 -16.81 -29.89
CA GLY A 46 -12.96 -15.81 -28.81
C GLY A 46 -11.77 -15.59 -27.85
N THR A 47 -10.58 -16.14 -28.15
CA THR A 47 -9.37 -15.95 -27.33
C THR A 47 -8.93 -14.50 -27.22
N ALA A 48 -9.04 -13.72 -28.29
CA ALA A 48 -8.71 -12.29 -28.31
C ALA A 48 -9.62 -11.46 -27.40
N GLU A 49 -10.93 -11.75 -27.38
CA GLU A 49 -11.91 -11.07 -26.51
C GLU A 49 -11.66 -11.41 -25.04
N THR A 50 -11.28 -12.65 -24.76
CA THR A 50 -10.93 -13.09 -23.40
C THR A 50 -9.66 -12.41 -22.91
N ILE A 51 -8.63 -12.30 -23.77
CA ILE A 51 -7.40 -11.55 -23.45
C ILE A 51 -7.72 -10.07 -23.18
N GLY A 52 -8.56 -9.45 -24.02
CA GLY A 52 -9.02 -8.08 -23.83
C GLY A 52 -9.73 -7.86 -22.48
N ALA A 53 -10.62 -8.77 -22.10
CA ALA A 53 -11.34 -8.73 -20.82
C ALA A 53 -10.43 -8.97 -19.59
N GLN A 54 -9.38 -9.77 -19.72
CA GLN A 54 -8.40 -9.96 -18.64
C GLN A 54 -7.45 -8.77 -18.49
N LEU A 55 -7.12 -8.08 -19.60
CA LEU A 55 -6.30 -6.86 -19.58
C LEU A 55 -6.96 -5.71 -18.83
N THR A 56 -8.28 -5.57 -18.90
CA THR A 56 -9.01 -4.58 -18.10
C THR A 56 -9.00 -4.94 -16.61
N THR A 57 -9.17 -6.22 -16.28
CA THR A 57 -9.12 -6.73 -14.89
C THR A 57 -7.73 -6.58 -14.26
N LEU A 58 -6.67 -6.73 -15.06
CA LEU A 58 -5.28 -6.52 -14.66
C LEU A 58 -5.00 -5.11 -14.12
N SER A 59 -5.69 -4.09 -14.61
CA SER A 59 -5.50 -2.70 -14.16
C SER A 59 -5.91 -2.49 -12.69
N PHE A 60 -7.00 -3.11 -12.24
CA PHE A 60 -7.43 -3.11 -10.85
C PHE A 60 -6.50 -3.92 -9.95
N GLY A 61 -6.06 -5.09 -10.43
CA GLY A 61 -5.09 -5.93 -9.73
C GLY A 61 -3.76 -5.21 -9.47
N ALA A 62 -3.29 -4.42 -10.44
CA ALA A 62 -2.03 -3.69 -10.36
C ALA A 62 -1.99 -2.66 -9.21
N ILE A 63 -3.12 -2.00 -8.90
CA ILE A 63 -3.19 -1.03 -7.78
C ILE A 63 -3.00 -1.75 -6.44
N PHE A 64 -3.74 -2.85 -6.22
CA PHE A 64 -3.64 -3.61 -4.98
C PHE A 64 -2.25 -4.23 -4.82
N VAL A 65 -1.66 -4.71 -5.91
CA VAL A 65 -0.30 -5.26 -5.87
C VAL A 65 0.75 -4.18 -5.58
N ASN A 66 0.63 -2.98 -6.16
CA ASN A 66 1.54 -1.88 -5.82
C ASN A 66 1.47 -1.54 -4.33
N LEU A 67 0.27 -1.54 -3.74
CA LEU A 67 0.08 -1.31 -2.30
C LEU A 67 0.80 -2.40 -1.48
N VAL A 68 0.55 -3.68 -1.79
CA VAL A 68 1.16 -4.82 -1.09
C VAL A 68 2.68 -4.82 -1.25
N LEU A 69 3.20 -4.52 -2.44
CA LEU A 69 4.64 -4.48 -2.71
C LEU A 69 5.34 -3.37 -1.96
N ILE A 70 4.77 -2.16 -1.94
CA ILE A 70 5.33 -1.02 -1.19
C ILE A 70 5.34 -1.35 0.30
N PHE A 71 4.24 -1.92 0.82
CA PHE A 71 4.18 -2.38 2.20
C PHE A 71 5.25 -3.43 2.50
N TYR A 72 5.39 -4.44 1.64
CA TYR A 72 6.35 -5.54 1.81
C TYR A 72 7.80 -5.07 1.74
N CYS A 73 8.14 -4.18 0.80
CA CYS A 73 9.44 -3.53 0.72
C CYS A 73 9.75 -2.70 1.98
N GLY A 74 8.72 -2.06 2.54
CA GLY A 74 8.76 -1.42 3.86
C GLY A 74 8.98 -2.42 4.99
N PHE A 75 8.32 -3.57 4.94
CA PHE A 75 8.38 -4.61 5.97
C PHE A 75 9.75 -5.29 6.06
N LEU A 76 10.41 -5.56 4.93
CA LEU A 76 11.74 -6.19 4.86
C LEU A 76 12.83 -5.35 5.54
N THR A 77 13.00 -5.54 6.85
CA THR A 77 13.84 -4.68 7.69
C THR A 77 15.03 -5.41 8.28
N TYR A 78 14.86 -6.64 8.77
CA TYR A 78 15.92 -7.34 9.52
C TYR A 78 17.11 -7.79 8.65
N GLU A 79 16.87 -8.52 7.55
CA GLU A 79 17.95 -9.03 6.68
C GLU A 79 18.77 -7.89 6.09
N ARG A 80 18.07 -6.86 5.59
CA ARG A 80 18.69 -5.61 5.13
C ARG A 80 19.51 -4.94 6.22
N PHE A 81 18.98 -4.83 7.44
CA PHE A 81 19.71 -4.25 8.57
C PHE A 81 20.99 -5.03 8.87
N ALA A 82 20.93 -6.36 8.93
CA ALA A 82 22.09 -7.20 9.21
C ALA A 82 23.19 -7.01 8.15
N PHE A 83 22.81 -7.05 6.87
CA PHE A 83 23.73 -6.82 5.75
C PHE A 83 24.39 -5.42 5.81
N LEU A 84 23.61 -4.37 6.09
CA LEU A 84 24.13 -2.99 6.15
C LEU A 84 25.11 -2.79 7.30
N ILE A 85 24.81 -3.35 8.48
CA ILE A 85 25.68 -3.22 9.65
C ILE A 85 27.00 -3.98 9.46
N GLN A 86 26.96 -5.16 8.83
CA GLN A 86 28.17 -5.92 8.47
C GLN A 86 29.07 -5.13 7.50
N ASN A 87 28.48 -4.35 6.60
CA ASN A 87 29.21 -3.48 5.66
C ASN A 87 29.58 -2.10 6.24
N GLY A 88 29.47 -1.88 7.56
CA GLY A 88 29.89 -0.63 8.20
C GLY A 88 29.02 0.58 7.87
N VAL A 89 27.74 0.37 7.53
CA VAL A 89 26.75 1.43 7.35
C VAL A 89 26.05 1.73 8.68
N SER A 90 25.96 3.01 9.05
CA SER A 90 25.29 3.41 10.29
C SER A 90 23.77 3.17 10.23
N ARG A 91 23.13 2.95 11.39
CA ARG A 91 21.67 2.75 11.50
C ARG A 91 20.89 3.94 10.94
N ARG A 92 21.36 5.17 11.21
CA ARG A 92 20.76 6.41 10.71
C ARG A 92 20.81 6.47 9.19
N THR A 93 21.97 6.15 8.62
CA THR A 93 22.18 6.09 7.17
C THR A 93 21.27 5.04 6.53
N GLY A 94 21.16 3.85 7.12
CA GLY A 94 20.31 2.77 6.63
C GLY A 94 18.81 3.09 6.67
N TRP A 95 18.34 3.79 7.70
CA TRP A 95 16.93 4.23 7.82
C TRP A 95 16.59 5.32 6.81
N ILE A 96 17.44 6.35 6.68
CA ILE A 96 17.25 7.44 5.71
C ILE A 96 17.27 6.89 4.29
N ALA A 97 18.23 6.02 3.98
CA ALA A 97 18.30 5.38 2.66
C ALA A 97 17.02 4.61 2.35
N LYS A 98 16.47 3.87 3.33
CA LYS A 98 15.21 3.12 3.13
C LYS A 98 14.03 4.04 2.82
N LEU A 99 13.92 5.16 3.57
CA LEU A 99 12.88 6.15 3.35
C LEU A 99 12.97 6.75 1.95
N ILE A 100 14.18 7.12 1.50
CA ILE A 100 14.41 7.65 0.15
C ILE A 100 14.04 6.61 -0.92
N SER A 101 14.48 5.36 -0.76
CA SER A 101 14.17 4.28 -1.70
C SER A 101 12.67 4.03 -1.82
N LEU A 102 11.92 4.04 -0.72
CA LEU A 102 10.46 3.88 -0.72
C LEU A 102 9.74 5.11 -1.28
N LEU A 103 10.27 6.32 -1.06
CA LEU A 103 9.75 7.54 -1.67
C LEU A 103 9.87 7.49 -3.19
N VAL A 104 11.04 7.09 -3.71
CA VAL A 104 11.27 6.90 -5.15
C VAL A 104 10.31 5.82 -5.70
N LEU A 105 10.16 4.69 -5.00
CA LEU A 105 9.25 3.63 -5.40
C LEU A 105 7.79 4.10 -5.45
N ALA A 106 7.33 4.85 -4.44
CA ALA A 106 6.00 5.43 -4.41
C ALA A 106 5.79 6.44 -5.56
N GLY A 107 6.79 7.28 -5.85
CA GLY A 107 6.76 8.19 -7.00
C GLY A 107 6.60 7.47 -8.33
N VAL A 108 7.36 6.38 -8.55
CA VAL A 108 7.24 5.54 -9.75
C VAL A 108 5.85 4.90 -9.83
N ALA A 109 5.30 4.40 -8.72
CA ALA A 109 3.96 3.80 -8.69
C ALA A 109 2.86 4.82 -9.05
N ILE A 110 3.00 6.08 -8.65
CA ILE A 110 2.07 7.15 -9.03
C ILE A 110 2.17 7.47 -10.52
N ILE A 111 3.38 7.61 -11.06
CA ILE A 111 3.57 7.87 -12.49
C ILE A 111 2.94 6.75 -13.31
N TYR A 112 3.17 5.49 -12.92
CA TYR A 112 2.53 4.34 -13.53
C TYR A 112 1.00 4.42 -13.45
N GLY A 113 0.45 4.72 -12.27
CA GLY A 113 -1.00 4.88 -12.07
C GLY A 113 -1.59 6.01 -12.91
N LEU A 114 -0.90 7.13 -13.06
CA LEU A 114 -1.32 8.25 -13.92
C LEU A 114 -1.34 7.85 -15.40
N LEU A 115 -0.28 7.21 -15.88
CA LEU A 115 -0.19 6.73 -17.26
C LEU A 115 -1.29 5.71 -17.56
N ALA A 116 -1.54 4.77 -16.64
CA ALA A 116 -2.62 3.80 -16.76
C ALA A 116 -4.00 4.48 -16.81
N ASN A 117 -4.25 5.48 -15.97
CA ASN A 117 -5.49 6.24 -16.00
C ASN A 117 -5.64 7.04 -17.31
N MET A 118 -4.58 7.71 -17.80
CA MET A 118 -4.62 8.45 -19.07
C MET A 118 -4.90 7.53 -20.26
N LEU A 119 -4.31 6.34 -20.28
CA LEU A 119 -4.56 5.33 -21.32
C LEU A 119 -6.01 4.80 -21.23
N SER A 120 -6.54 4.61 -20.02
CA SER A 120 -7.93 4.16 -19.83
C SER A 120 -8.96 5.23 -20.23
N LEU A 121 -8.62 6.52 -20.12
CA LEU A 121 -9.49 7.64 -20.54
C LEU A 121 -9.61 7.77 -22.07
N MET A 122 -8.69 7.17 -22.83
CA MET A 122 -8.79 7.07 -24.30
C MET A 122 -9.72 5.95 -24.76
N GLY A 123 -10.07 5.00 -23.88
CA GLY A 123 -11.13 4.03 -24.10
C GLY A 123 -12.44 4.51 -23.47
N ASP A 124 -13.58 4.09 -24.02
CA ASP A 124 -14.94 4.50 -23.60
C ASP A 124 -15.32 4.07 -22.16
N GLN A 125 -14.38 3.50 -21.39
CA GLN A 125 -14.56 3.06 -20.01
C GLN A 125 -14.28 4.19 -19.04
N SER A 126 -15.18 5.16 -19.04
CA SER A 126 -15.05 6.40 -18.28
C SER A 126 -15.20 6.17 -16.76
N LYS A 127 -14.26 6.76 -16.01
CA LYS A 127 -14.41 7.37 -14.66
C LYS A 127 -14.29 6.52 -13.38
N ASN A 128 -14.29 5.18 -13.41
CA ASN A 128 -14.27 4.36 -12.17
C ASN A 128 -12.96 3.61 -11.86
N VAL A 129 -11.87 3.86 -12.59
CA VAL A 129 -10.63 3.06 -12.47
C VAL A 129 -9.79 3.43 -11.23
N SER A 130 -9.90 4.66 -10.73
CA SER A 130 -9.19 5.07 -9.51
C SER A 130 -10.15 5.20 -8.33
N LEU A 131 -9.79 4.58 -7.21
CA LEU A 131 -10.48 4.72 -5.93
C LEU A 131 -10.63 6.19 -5.51
N TYR A 132 -9.67 7.05 -5.87
CA TYR A 132 -9.78 8.49 -5.65
C TYR A 132 -10.90 9.12 -6.49
N TRP A 133 -10.99 8.82 -7.78
CA TRP A 133 -12.04 9.38 -8.65
C TRP A 133 -13.44 8.97 -8.20
N SER A 134 -13.60 7.72 -7.76
CA SER A 134 -14.87 7.20 -7.23
C SER A 134 -15.31 7.90 -5.94
N LEU A 135 -14.38 8.35 -5.09
CA LEU A 135 -14.70 8.94 -3.79
C LEU A 135 -14.71 10.48 -3.83
N TYR A 136 -13.71 11.09 -4.46
CA TYR A 136 -13.41 12.53 -4.39
C TYR A 136 -13.50 13.24 -5.75
N GLY A 137 -13.80 12.52 -6.83
CA GLY A 137 -13.76 13.03 -8.20
C GLY A 137 -14.68 14.22 -8.49
N HIS A 138 -15.66 14.49 -7.62
CA HIS A 138 -16.62 15.59 -7.78
C HIS A 138 -16.36 16.78 -6.84
N PHE A 139 -15.34 16.71 -5.99
CA PHE A 139 -15.12 17.74 -4.97
C PHE A 139 -14.62 19.08 -5.56
N TYR A 140 -13.64 19.03 -6.45
CA TYR A 140 -13.12 20.24 -7.11
C TYR A 140 -13.81 20.47 -8.45
N LYS A 141 -14.40 21.66 -8.63
CA LYS A 141 -14.96 22.10 -9.93
C LYS A 141 -13.88 22.29 -11.00
N ASN A 142 -12.63 22.56 -10.61
CA ASN A 142 -11.49 22.70 -11.50
C ASN A 142 -10.77 21.36 -11.68
N GLY A 143 -10.74 20.84 -12.91
CA GLY A 143 -10.09 19.57 -13.24
C GLY A 143 -8.60 19.50 -12.90
N VAL A 144 -7.87 20.62 -13.00
CA VAL A 144 -6.44 20.68 -12.65
C VAL A 144 -6.24 20.49 -11.15
N LEU A 145 -7.03 21.17 -10.32
CA LEU A 145 -6.97 21.02 -8.87
C LEU A 145 -7.33 19.60 -8.43
N ASN A 146 -8.26 18.97 -9.14
CA ASN A 146 -8.66 17.60 -8.82
C ASN A 146 -7.55 16.58 -9.13
N ILE A 147 -6.85 16.74 -10.25
CA ILE A 147 -5.70 15.90 -10.59
C ILE A 147 -4.56 16.10 -9.59
N LEU A 148 -4.26 17.35 -9.22
CA LEU A 148 -3.22 17.64 -8.21
C LEU A 148 -3.58 17.03 -6.85
N SER A 149 -4.83 17.18 -6.42
CA SER A 149 -5.33 16.57 -5.18
C SER A 149 -5.28 15.03 -5.24
N MET A 150 -5.60 14.43 -6.39
CA MET A 150 -5.46 12.99 -6.59
C MET A 150 -4.01 12.53 -6.40
N ILE A 151 -3.06 13.19 -7.05
CA ILE A 151 -1.63 12.86 -6.98
C ILE A 151 -1.15 12.96 -5.54
N LEU A 152 -1.49 14.05 -4.86
CA LEU A 152 -1.05 14.33 -3.49
C LEU A 152 -1.66 13.35 -2.48
N THR A 153 -2.97 13.09 -2.58
CA THR A 153 -3.68 12.14 -1.71
C THR A 153 -3.14 10.72 -1.88
N ASN A 154 -2.95 10.26 -3.14
CA ASN A 154 -2.39 8.95 -3.42
C ASN A 154 -0.93 8.84 -2.97
N LEU A 155 -0.13 9.90 -3.10
CA LEU A 155 1.24 9.93 -2.60
C LEU A 155 1.29 9.76 -1.09
N ILE A 156 0.51 10.56 -0.36
CA ILE A 156 0.44 10.46 1.11
C ILE A 156 -0.02 9.07 1.52
N PHE A 157 -1.02 8.52 0.84
CA PHE A 157 -1.52 7.17 1.12
C PHE A 157 -0.43 6.09 0.91
N LEU A 158 0.27 6.09 -0.22
CA LEU A 158 1.35 5.14 -0.49
C LEU A 158 2.52 5.29 0.49
N LEU A 159 2.87 6.52 0.86
CA LEU A 159 3.91 6.79 1.86
C LEU A 159 3.49 6.35 3.26
N LEU A 160 2.20 6.50 3.62
CA LEU A 160 1.65 5.96 4.87
C LEU A 160 1.77 4.43 4.88
N VAL A 161 1.42 3.75 3.78
CA VAL A 161 1.56 2.30 3.64
C VAL A 161 3.03 1.87 3.78
N ALA A 162 3.95 2.57 3.12
CA ALA A 162 5.39 2.36 3.27
C ALA A 162 5.86 2.56 4.72
N ALA A 163 5.43 3.63 5.38
CA ALA A 163 5.77 3.94 6.76
C ALA A 163 5.22 2.89 7.74
N GLY A 164 3.98 2.42 7.52
CA GLY A 164 3.38 1.32 8.26
C GLY A 164 4.18 0.02 8.09
N GLY A 165 4.58 -0.31 6.86
CA GLY A 165 5.47 -1.42 6.56
C GLY A 165 6.82 -1.29 7.28
N MET A 166 7.45 -0.11 7.25
CA MET A 166 8.70 0.15 7.97
C MET A 166 8.56 0.04 9.50
N MET A 167 7.43 0.47 10.06
CA MET A 167 7.15 0.38 11.50
C MET A 167 6.97 -1.07 11.92
N LEU A 168 6.08 -1.80 11.24
CA LEU A 168 5.81 -3.21 11.53
C LEU A 168 7.06 -4.07 11.26
N GLY A 169 7.77 -3.82 10.16
CA GLY A 169 9.02 -4.49 9.85
C GLY A 169 10.08 -4.31 10.93
N ALA A 170 10.22 -3.10 11.48
CA ALA A 170 11.13 -2.84 12.59
C ALA A 170 10.67 -3.50 13.91
N LEU A 171 9.37 -3.53 14.16
CA LEU A 171 8.78 -4.19 15.33
C LEU A 171 9.02 -5.70 15.27
N PHE A 172 8.69 -6.35 14.16
CA PHE A 172 8.94 -7.78 13.95
C PHE A 172 10.44 -8.10 13.99
N ALA A 173 11.30 -7.23 13.46
CA ALA A 173 12.74 -7.41 13.52
C ALA A 173 13.29 -7.47 14.96
N LEU A 174 12.66 -6.80 15.92
CA LEU A 174 13.04 -6.85 17.35
C LEU A 174 12.59 -8.12 18.06
N LEU A 175 11.54 -8.80 17.58
CA LEU A 175 10.93 -9.95 18.23
C LEU A 175 11.62 -11.27 17.87
N ASN A 176 11.60 -12.25 18.78
CA ASN A 176 12.11 -13.59 18.51
C ASN A 176 11.15 -14.36 17.58
N ARG A 177 11.65 -15.38 16.86
CA ARG A 177 10.80 -16.17 15.92
C ARG A 177 9.53 -16.74 16.56
N ARG A 178 9.59 -17.16 17.82
CA ARG A 178 8.42 -17.66 18.57
C ARG A 178 7.37 -16.56 18.81
N GLN A 179 7.82 -15.36 19.20
CA GLN A 179 6.94 -14.21 19.42
C GLN A 179 6.32 -13.70 18.12
N GLN A 180 7.09 -13.71 17.02
CA GLN A 180 6.55 -13.35 15.70
C GLN A 180 5.40 -14.27 15.29
N ARG A 181 5.55 -15.59 15.48
CA ARG A 181 4.46 -16.56 15.22
C ARG A 181 3.26 -16.36 16.15
N ALA A 182 3.51 -16.11 17.43
CA ALA A 182 2.44 -15.85 18.40
C ALA A 182 1.64 -14.59 18.06
N ILE A 183 2.29 -13.51 17.61
CA ILE A 183 1.60 -12.28 17.18
C ILE A 183 0.84 -12.51 15.87
N LEU A 184 1.42 -13.25 14.92
CA LEU A 184 0.79 -13.51 13.64
C LEU A 184 -0.52 -14.30 13.79
N VAL A 185 -0.61 -15.20 14.76
CA VAL A 185 -1.84 -15.93 15.10
C VAL A 185 -2.72 -15.15 16.09
N GLY A 186 -2.11 -14.42 17.02
CA GLY A 186 -2.80 -13.69 18.09
C GLY A 186 -3.55 -12.45 17.58
N ILE A 187 -3.00 -11.70 16.63
CA ILE A 187 -3.68 -10.52 16.06
C ILE A 187 -5.04 -10.89 15.46
N PRO A 188 -5.16 -11.91 14.57
CA PRO A 188 -6.46 -12.34 14.05
C PRO A 188 -7.46 -12.71 15.16
N LEU A 189 -7.02 -13.47 16.17
CA LEU A 189 -7.89 -13.88 17.28
C LEU A 189 -8.39 -12.68 18.10
N VAL A 190 -7.49 -11.76 18.45
CA VAL A 190 -7.86 -10.54 19.17
C VAL A 190 -8.80 -9.67 18.34
N LEU A 191 -8.58 -9.55 17.03
CA LEU A 191 -9.50 -8.83 16.13
C LEU A 191 -10.89 -9.45 16.13
N ILE A 192 -11.02 -10.78 16.06
CA ILE A 192 -12.31 -11.47 16.13
C ILE A 192 -13.02 -11.15 17.46
N VAL A 193 -12.29 -11.17 18.57
CA VAL A 193 -12.85 -10.83 19.89
C VAL A 193 -13.28 -9.36 19.96
N ILE A 194 -12.48 -8.43 19.45
CA ILE A 194 -12.85 -7.01 19.40
C ILE A 194 -14.09 -6.81 18.52
N PHE A 195 -14.16 -7.41 17.34
CA PHE A 195 -15.33 -7.30 16.45
C PHE A 195 -16.59 -7.88 17.08
N THR A 196 -16.49 -9.00 17.79
CA THR A 196 -17.63 -9.58 18.51
C THR A 196 -18.09 -8.70 19.67
N ILE A 197 -17.17 -8.07 20.43
CA ILE A 197 -17.50 -7.10 21.47
C ILE A 197 -18.19 -5.86 20.87
N ILE A 198 -17.65 -5.29 19.79
CA ILE A 198 -18.26 -4.14 19.11
C ILE A 198 -19.65 -4.53 18.60
N GLY A 199 -19.79 -5.68 17.95
CA GLY A 199 -21.08 -6.17 17.46
C GLY A 199 -22.10 -6.33 18.60
N ARG A 200 -21.67 -6.80 19.76
CA ARG A 200 -22.51 -6.89 20.96
C ARG A 200 -22.89 -5.51 21.52
N MET A 201 -21.94 -4.59 21.65
CA MET A 201 -22.20 -3.21 22.11
C MET A 201 -23.17 -2.44 21.21
N VAL A 202 -23.11 -2.71 19.90
CA VAL A 202 -24.04 -2.17 18.91
C VAL A 202 -25.43 -2.81 19.06
N SER A 203 -25.51 -4.13 19.23
CA SER A 203 -26.76 -4.86 19.46
C SER A 203 -27.47 -4.41 20.75
N GLU A 204 -26.70 -4.18 21.81
CA GLU A 204 -27.17 -3.70 23.12
C GLU A 204 -27.46 -2.18 23.15
N LYS A 205 -27.39 -1.49 22.00
CA LYS A 205 -27.61 -0.03 21.83
C LYS A 205 -26.73 0.88 22.71
N VAL A 206 -25.64 0.36 23.27
CA VAL A 206 -24.65 1.15 24.02
C VAL A 206 -23.93 2.13 23.10
N ILE A 207 -23.69 1.72 21.86
CA ILE A 207 -23.17 2.57 20.78
C ILE A 207 -24.26 2.72 19.73
N THR A 208 -24.73 3.94 19.50
CA THR A 208 -25.64 4.22 18.39
C THR A 208 -24.89 4.15 17.07
N TRP A 209 -25.46 3.46 16.08
CA TRP A 209 -24.93 3.38 14.72
C TRP A 209 -24.59 4.76 14.13
N GLU A 210 -25.35 5.78 14.50
CA GLU A 210 -25.12 7.19 14.12
C GLU A 210 -23.74 7.70 14.54
N ARG A 211 -23.21 7.31 15.71
CA ARG A 211 -21.87 7.76 16.15
C ARG A 211 -20.76 7.10 15.34
N ILE A 212 -20.92 5.83 14.97
CA ILE A 212 -19.97 5.12 14.12
C ILE A 212 -20.01 5.70 12.71
N ASP A 213 -21.21 5.92 12.16
CA ASP A 213 -21.41 6.53 10.84
C ASP A 213 -20.83 7.94 10.79
N ASN A 214 -21.11 8.80 11.77
CA ASN A 214 -20.55 10.14 11.86
C ASN A 214 -19.01 10.14 11.94
N PHE A 215 -18.42 9.18 12.66
CA PHE A 215 -16.96 9.04 12.72
C PHE A 215 -16.37 8.61 11.37
N ILE A 216 -16.98 7.62 10.70
CA ILE A 216 -16.53 7.18 9.37
C ILE A 216 -16.65 8.31 8.35
N ARG A 217 -17.78 9.03 8.35
CA ARG A 217 -18.01 10.21 7.52
C ARG A 217 -16.98 11.30 7.77
N PHE A 218 -16.64 11.56 9.04
CA PHE A 218 -15.58 12.50 9.40
C PHE A 218 -14.22 12.06 8.84
N VAL A 219 -13.84 10.79 9.02
CA VAL A 219 -12.57 10.27 8.50
C VAL A 219 -12.52 10.30 6.97
N MET A 220 -13.64 10.03 6.29
CA MET A 220 -13.76 10.13 4.84
C MET A 220 -13.89 11.58 4.33
N GLY A 221 -14.07 12.56 5.22
CA GLY A 221 -14.18 13.97 4.87
C GLY A 221 -15.54 14.37 4.30
N ASP A 222 -16.63 13.76 4.73
CA ASP A 222 -17.98 14.18 4.34
C ASP A 222 -18.24 15.64 4.74
N THR A 223 -18.69 16.46 3.80
CA THR A 223 -18.95 17.90 4.00
C THR A 223 -20.43 18.23 4.19
N GLY A 224 -21.29 17.23 4.39
CA GLY A 224 -22.71 17.42 4.66
C GLY A 224 -23.57 17.39 3.39
N PRO A 225 -24.70 18.12 3.34
CA PRO A 225 -25.85 17.78 2.47
C PRO A 225 -25.61 17.88 0.95
N MET A 226 -24.44 18.36 0.50
CA MET A 226 -24.07 18.38 -0.92
C MET A 226 -23.33 17.11 -1.40
N GLY A 227 -23.15 16.09 -0.55
CA GLY A 227 -22.83 14.72 -0.97
C GLY A 227 -21.45 14.52 -1.62
N HIS A 228 -20.51 15.45 -1.44
CA HIS A 228 -19.15 15.32 -1.96
C HIS A 228 -18.15 15.16 -0.81
N LEU A 229 -17.38 14.07 -0.86
CA LEU A 229 -16.29 13.82 0.08
C LEU A 229 -15.14 14.80 -0.20
N ASN A 230 -14.58 15.37 0.84
CA ASN A 230 -13.41 16.26 0.79
C ASN A 230 -12.13 15.46 0.99
N PRO A 231 -11.20 15.44 0.01
CA PRO A 231 -9.95 14.68 0.11
C PRO A 231 -8.94 15.29 1.10
N VAL A 232 -9.11 16.55 1.52
CA VAL A 232 -8.16 17.26 2.40
C VAL A 232 -8.16 16.67 3.82
N VAL A 233 -9.35 16.41 4.38
CA VAL A 233 -9.50 15.84 5.74
C VAL A 233 -8.81 14.48 5.88
N PRO A 234 -9.10 13.46 5.05
CA PRO A 234 -8.39 12.19 5.10
C PRO A 234 -6.90 12.36 4.83
N SER A 235 -6.50 13.26 3.93
CA SER A 235 -5.07 13.51 3.65
C SER A 235 -4.31 14.02 4.89
N ILE A 236 -4.91 14.92 5.68
CA ILE A 236 -4.31 15.42 6.93
C ILE A 236 -4.19 14.29 7.95
N ILE A 237 -5.25 13.50 8.13
CA ILE A 237 -5.25 12.35 9.06
C ILE A 237 -4.14 11.36 8.65
N MET A 238 -4.06 11.02 7.37
CA MET A 238 -3.04 10.13 6.83
C MET A 238 -1.62 10.68 7.03
N LEU A 239 -1.42 11.99 6.87
CA LEU A 239 -0.13 12.64 7.08
C LEU A 239 0.29 12.56 8.57
N VAL A 240 -0.61 12.84 9.50
CA VAL A 240 -0.35 12.72 10.95
C VAL A 240 0.02 11.28 11.31
N LEU A 241 -0.73 10.30 10.81
CA LEU A 241 -0.45 8.88 11.03
C LEU A 241 0.90 8.47 10.42
N MET A 242 1.22 8.96 9.23
CA MET A 242 2.49 8.68 8.55
C MET A 242 3.67 9.19 9.40
N LEU A 243 3.59 10.41 9.91
CA LEU A 243 4.62 10.98 10.78
C LEU A 243 4.78 10.16 12.07
N ALA A 244 3.67 9.73 12.68
CA ALA A 244 3.70 8.86 13.85
C ALA A 244 4.39 7.51 13.54
N CYS A 245 4.02 6.84 12.44
CA CYS A 245 4.64 5.58 12.01
C CYS A 245 6.13 5.75 11.72
N LEU A 246 6.55 6.85 11.08
CA LEU A 246 7.97 7.13 10.83
C LEU A 246 8.74 7.39 12.12
N ALA A 247 8.17 8.13 13.07
CA ALA A 247 8.78 8.38 14.38
C ALA A 247 8.97 7.08 15.17
N ILE A 248 7.94 6.25 15.24
CA ILE A 248 8.00 4.92 15.89
C ILE A 248 9.01 4.03 15.16
N SER A 249 8.96 3.94 13.83
CA SER A 249 9.91 3.15 13.03
C SER A 249 11.35 3.59 13.28
N ARG A 250 11.63 4.89 13.35
CA ARG A 250 12.98 5.41 13.65
C ARG A 250 13.42 5.01 15.05
N TRP A 251 12.55 5.14 16.05
CA TRP A 251 12.84 4.74 17.42
C TRP A 251 13.14 3.24 17.54
N LEU A 252 12.36 2.39 16.87
CA LEU A 252 12.59 0.94 16.82
C LEU A 252 13.90 0.59 16.11
N ASN A 253 14.22 1.24 14.99
CA ASN A 253 15.45 1.00 14.23
C ASN A 253 16.72 1.28 15.03
N VAL A 254 16.68 2.27 15.94
CA VAL A 254 17.81 2.53 16.85
C VAL A 254 18.03 1.38 17.82
N ARG A 255 16.99 0.62 18.16
CA ARG A 255 17.04 -0.50 19.12
C ARG A 255 17.40 -1.85 18.48
N LEU A 256 17.47 -1.94 17.14
CA LEU A 256 17.78 -3.18 16.45
C LEU A 256 19.17 -3.71 16.83
N ARG A 257 19.25 -5.02 17.06
CA ARG A 257 20.46 -5.76 17.38
C ARG A 257 20.65 -6.89 16.38
N LEU A 258 21.91 -7.22 16.08
CA LEU A 258 22.24 -8.43 15.33
C LEU A 258 21.88 -9.64 16.21
N LYS A 259 20.96 -10.49 15.75
CA LYS A 259 20.69 -11.76 16.41
C LYS A 259 21.81 -12.72 16.04
N ARG A 260 22.59 -13.13 17.03
CA ARG A 260 23.60 -14.19 16.88
C ARG A 260 22.88 -15.53 17.00
N GLY A 261 22.85 -16.31 15.91
CA GLY A 261 22.52 -17.74 15.93
C GLY A 261 21.12 -18.11 16.43
N GLU A 262 20.06 -17.66 15.75
CA GLU A 262 18.73 -18.34 15.77
C GLU A 262 18.45 -19.07 14.46
#